data_AF-A0A9J6QGQ1-F1
#
_entry.id   AF-A0A9J6QGQ1-F1
#
_cell.length_a   1.000
_cell.length_b   1.000
_cell.length_c   1.000
_cell.angle_alpha   90.00
_cell.angle_beta   90.00
_cell.angle_gamma   90.00
#
_symmetry.space_group_name_H-M   'P 1'
#
loop_
_entity.id
_entity.type
_entity.pdbx_description
1 polymer ?
#
loop_
_entity_poly.entity_id
_entity_poly.type
_entity_poly.pdbx_seq_one_letter_code
_entity_poly.pdbx_strand_id
1 'polypeptide(L)' 'MLIVSCAETGPAKVEVIDTGCDWVSAIRLTEHDIEVMDRQTKRDILAHNKSWQANCQQPTDSRLLTR' A
#
# COMPACT_ATOMS: atom_id res chain seq x y z
N MET A 1 -17.20 43.18 23.54
CA MET A 1 -15.96 42.38 23.53
C MET A 1 -16.15 41.22 22.57
N LEU A 2 -15.47 41.25 21.42
CA LEU A 2 -15.43 40.15 20.47
C LEU A 2 -14.06 39.50 20.61
N ILE A 3 -14.03 38.36 21.31
CA ILE A 3 -12.85 37.50 21.37
C ILE A 3 -12.89 36.64 20.11
N VAL A 4 -12.32 37.18 19.03
CA VAL A 4 -11.95 36.36 17.88
C VAL A 4 -10.59 35.76 18.24
N SER A 5 -10.61 34.56 18.81
CA SER A 5 -9.37 33.81 19.01
C SER A 5 -8.94 33.27 17.64
N CYS A 6 -7.78 33.70 17.16
CA CYS A 6 -7.12 33.03 16.04
C CYS A 6 -6.66 31.65 16.52
N ALA A 7 -7.35 30.59 16.09
CA ALA A 7 -6.79 29.26 16.16
C ALA A 7 -5.66 29.20 15.12
N GLU A 8 -4.41 29.37 15.55
CA GLU A 8 -3.28 28.95 14.74
C GLU A 8 -3.37 27.44 14.60
N THR A 9 -3.84 26.97 13.44
CA THR A 9 -3.49 25.63 12.98
C THR A 9 -1.97 25.64 12.81
N GLY A 10 -1.27 25.29 13.89
CA GLY A 10 0.18 25.07 13.88
C GLY A 10 0.56 24.14 12.72
N PRO A 11 1.83 24.15 12.28
CA PRO A 11 2.26 23.57 11.02
C PRO A 11 1.75 22.13 10.92
N ALA A 12 0.70 21.94 10.11
CA ALA A 12 0.11 20.65 9.89
C ALA A 12 1.22 19.80 9.26
N LYS A 13 1.74 18.84 10.02
CA LYS A 13 2.64 17.84 9.45
C LYS A 13 1.83 17.07 8.44
N VAL A 14 2.04 17.36 7.16
CA VAL A 14 1.56 16.51 6.08
C VAL A 14 2.45 15.28 6.12
N GLU A 15 2.11 14.33 7.00
CA GLU A 15 2.71 13.01 6.96
C GLU A 15 2.18 12.31 5.71
N VAL A 16 3.06 12.13 4.73
CA VAL A 16 2.77 11.27 3.59
C VAL A 16 2.89 9.84 4.09
N ILE A 17 1.76 9.31 4.57
CA ILE A 17 1.67 7.92 4.97
C ILE A 17 1.55 7.11 3.68
N ASP A 18 2.51 6.22 3.42
CA ASP A 18 2.37 5.23 2.37
C ASP A 18 1.37 4.16 2.83
N THR A 19 0.08 4.47 2.67
CA THR A 19 -0.99 3.50 2.93
C THR A 19 -1.11 2.49 1.80
N GLY A 20 -0.18 2.46 0.82
CA GLY A 20 -0.10 1.53 -0.31
C GLY A 20 -0.66 0.14 -0.03
N CYS A 21 -0.13 -0.47 1.03
CA CYS A 21 -0.45 -1.84 1.41
C CYS A 21 -1.82 -2.04 2.06
N ASP A 22 -2.48 -0.98 2.52
CA ASP A 22 -3.81 -1.05 3.12
C ASP A 22 -4.92 -1.18 2.05
N TRP A 23 -4.69 -0.64 0.85
CA TRP A 23 -5.66 -0.68 -0.26
C TRP A 23 -5.25 -1.64 -1.38
N VAL A 24 -3.98 -2.07 -1.45
CA VAL A 24 -3.49 -2.99 -2.49
C VAL A 24 -3.38 -4.41 -1.96
N SER A 25 -3.80 -5.39 -2.78
CA SER A 25 -3.71 -6.82 -2.50
C SER A 25 -3.10 -7.58 -3.69
N ALA A 26 -2.60 -8.79 -3.43
CA ALA A 26 -2.20 -9.71 -4.50
C ALA A 26 -3.41 -10.11 -5.36
N ILE A 27 -3.22 -10.10 -6.67
CA ILE A 27 -4.20 -10.52 -7.67
C ILE A 27 -4.16 -12.04 -7.75
N ARG A 28 -5.27 -12.69 -7.36
CA ARG A 28 -5.45 -14.14 -7.48
C ARG A 28 -6.22 -14.46 -8.75
N LEU A 29 -5.79 -15.49 -9.45
CA LEU A 29 -6.34 -15.90 -10.74
C LEU A 29 -6.77 -17.36 -10.67
N THR A 30 -7.85 -17.67 -11.37
CA THR A 30 -8.25 -19.05 -11.65
C THR A 30 -7.58 -19.56 -12.93
N GLU A 31 -7.68 -20.87 -13.18
CA GLU A 31 -7.17 -21.48 -14.42
C GLU A 31 -7.83 -20.85 -15.66
N HIS A 32 -9.15 -20.65 -15.62
CA HIS A 32 -9.88 -20.04 -16.72
C HIS A 32 -9.41 -18.61 -17.01
N ASP A 33 -9.16 -17.80 -15.97
CA ASP A 33 -8.64 -16.43 -16.16
C ASP A 33 -7.28 -16.46 -16.87
N ILE A 34 -6.40 -17.39 -16.48
CA ILE A 34 -5.09 -17.57 -17.11
C ILE A 34 -5.25 -18.00 -18.57
N GLU A 35 -6.15 -18.90 -18.90
CA GLU A 35 -6.31 -19.35 -20.29
C GLU A 35 -6.72 -18.22 -21.24
N VAL A 36 -7.63 -17.35 -20.81
CA VAL A 36 -8.20 -16.29 -21.66
C VAL A 36 -7.38 -14.99 -21.67
N MET A 37 -6.44 -14.81 -20.74
CA MET A 37 -5.56 -13.64 -20.70
C MET A 37 -4.45 -13.67 -21.75
N ASP A 38 -4.10 -12.48 -22.26
CA ASP A 38 -2.93 -12.32 -23.11
C ASP A 38 -1.62 -12.48 -22.30
N ARG A 39 -0.52 -12.69 -23.03
CA ARG A 39 0.79 -12.96 -22.43
C ARG A 39 1.36 -11.78 -21.64
N GLN A 40 1.05 -10.55 -22.03
CA GLN A 40 1.57 -9.35 -21.39
C GLN A 40 0.85 -9.13 -20.05
N THR A 41 -0.47 -9.21 -20.02
CA THR A 41 -1.26 -9.09 -18.79
C THR A 41 -0.81 -10.12 -17.73
N LYS A 42 -0.53 -11.37 -18.13
CA LYS A 42 0.02 -12.39 -17.21
C LYS A 42 1.35 -11.95 -16.59
N ARG A 43 2.24 -11.35 -17.38
CA ARG A 43 3.55 -10.87 -16.90
C ARG A 43 3.39 -9.69 -15.95
N ASP A 44 2.47 -8.79 -16.26
CA ASP A 44 2.22 -7.60 -15.45
C ASP A 44 1.59 -7.98 -14.11
N ILE A 45 0.64 -8.92 -14.09
CA ILE A 45 0.08 -9.47 -12.85
C ILE A 45 1.16 -10.18 -12.01
N LEU A 46 2.04 -10.94 -12.65
CA LEU A 46 3.15 -11.59 -11.95
C LEU A 46 4.11 -10.55 -11.34
N ALA A 47 4.43 -9.48 -12.07
CA ALA A 47 5.28 -8.40 -11.59
C ALA A 47 4.63 -7.65 -10.42
N HIS A 48 3.33 -7.34 -10.53
CA HIS A 48 2.54 -6.74 -9.47
C HIS A 48 2.56 -7.58 -8.20
N ASN A 49 2.25 -8.88 -8.30
CA ASN A 49 2.20 -9.77 -7.14
C ASN A 49 3.56 -9.93 -6.44
N LYS A 50 4.65 -9.98 -7.21
CA LYS A 50 6.01 -9.98 -6.64
C LYS A 50 6.33 -8.67 -5.92
N SER A 51 5.96 -7.53 -6.50
CA SER A 51 6.13 -6.22 -5.88
C SER A 51 5.31 -6.11 -4.59
N TRP A 52 4.03 -6.52 -4.63
CA TRP A 52 3.16 -6.54 -3.45
C TRP A 52 3.74 -7.43 -2.34
N GLN A 53 4.25 -8.62 -2.68
CA GLN A 53 4.88 -9.50 -1.69
C GLN A 53 6.11 -8.86 -1.03
N ALA A 54 6.98 -8.23 -1.81
CA ALA A 54 8.20 -7.62 -1.31
C ALA A 54 7.95 -6.36 -0.45
N ASN A 55 6.92 -5.58 -0.78
CA ASN A 55 6.63 -4.31 -0.11
C ASN A 55 5.60 -4.45 1.02
N CYS A 56 4.59 -5.30 0.85
CA CYS A 56 3.41 -5.35 1.73
C CYS A 56 3.31 -6.61 2.59
N GLN A 57 4.03 -7.68 2.25
CA GLN A 57 4.01 -8.93 3.02
C GLN A 57 5.22 -9.08 3.95
N GLN A 58 6.01 -8.02 4.15
CA GLN A 58 7.05 -8.04 5.18
C GLN A 58 6.40 -8.17 6.56
N PRO A 59 6.92 -9.00 7.47
CA PRO A 59 6.40 -9.07 8.82
C PRO A 59 6.52 -7.69 9.45
N THR A 60 5.37 -7.11 9.79
CA THR A 60 5.25 -5.91 10.63
C THR A 60 5.69 -6.26 12.05
N ASP A 61 6.96 -6.59 12.23
CA ASP A 61 7.57 -6.65 13.54
C ASP A 61 8.94 -5.96 13.51
N SER A 62 8.89 -4.63 13.39
CA SER A 62 10.01 -3.76 13.71
C SER A 62 10.45 -3.86 15.19
N ARG A 63 9.78 -4.67 16.03
CA ARG A 63 10.14 -4.97 17.42
C ARG A 63 11.02 -6.22 17.56
N LEU A 64 11.06 -7.11 16.57
CA LEU A 64 11.93 -8.30 16.58
C LEU A 64 13.34 -8.06 16.00
N LEU A 65 13.59 -6.91 15.36
CA LEU A 65 14.93 -6.56 14.87
C LEU A 65 15.82 -5.86 15.92
N THR A 66 15.34 -5.70 17.15
CA THR A 66 16.08 -5.09 18.28
C THR A 66 16.24 -6.02 19.49
N ARG A 67 16.13 -7.34 19.32
CA ARG A 67 16.44 -8.32 20.37
C ARG A 67 17.51 -9.30 19.96
#